data_AF-A0A8S0H3D3-F1
#
_entry.id   AF-A0A8S0H3D3-F1
#
_cell.length_a   1.000
_cell.length_b   1.000
_cell.length_c   1.000
_cell.angle_alpha   90.00
_cell.angle_beta   90.00
_cell.angle_gamma   90.00
#
_symmetry.space_group_name_H-M   'P 1'
#
loop_
_entity.id
_entity.type
_entity.pdbx_description
1 polymer ?
#
loop_
_entity_poly.entity_id
_entity_poly.type
_entity_poly.pdbx_seq_one_letter_code
_entity_poly.pdbx_strand_id
1 'polypeptide(L)'
;MSFPIVTDQNHSKVRYLVRESDQIFESARALSAKLKDIFERSHPKEYWGVSFEVLEPGHSANIETRFGAARASTTVHVNEDGVYGRYLIEKQKKDNRGELMWGVAWVIRISSEGVVYPGESGGDPVDVRDNFFPGGSDNDTVRLALSLLYSIGAN
;
A
#
# COMPACT_ATOMS: atom_id res chain seq x y z
N MET A 1 -9.60 32.35 -12.67
CA MET A 1 -8.45 31.45 -12.40
C MET A 1 -7.64 31.38 -13.67
N SER A 2 -6.35 31.75 -13.62
CA SER A 2 -5.42 31.62 -14.75
C SER A 2 -4.64 30.32 -14.55
N PHE A 3 -4.62 29.46 -15.56
CA PHE A 3 -3.77 28.27 -15.53
C PHE A 3 -2.29 28.69 -15.75
N PRO A 4 -1.33 28.05 -15.07
CA PRO A 4 0.09 28.31 -15.33
C PRO A 4 0.44 27.94 -16.78
N ILE A 5 1.31 28.74 -17.41
CA ILE A 5 1.78 28.49 -18.77
C ILE A 5 2.57 27.17 -18.79
N VAL A 6 2.07 26.19 -19.55
CA VAL A 6 2.71 24.87 -19.71
C VAL A 6 3.80 24.99 -20.77
N THR A 7 5.07 24.85 -20.36
CA THR A 7 6.22 24.78 -21.27
C THR A 7 6.44 23.35 -21.77
N ASP A 8 7.23 23.15 -22.84
CA ASP A 8 7.61 21.80 -23.31
C ASP A 8 8.35 20.98 -22.24
N GLN A 9 9.09 21.67 -21.36
CA GLN A 9 9.73 21.05 -20.21
C GLN A 9 8.70 20.59 -19.16
N ASN A 10 7.62 21.34 -18.95
CA ASN A 10 6.51 20.92 -18.10
C ASN A 10 5.73 19.75 -18.73
N HIS A 11 5.57 19.73 -20.05
CA HIS A 11 4.94 18.62 -20.75
C HIS A 11 5.75 17.32 -20.64
N SER A 12 7.08 17.40 -20.78
CA SER A 12 7.97 16.25 -20.59
C SER A 12 7.93 15.74 -19.15
N LYS A 13 7.96 16.65 -18.15
CA LYS A 13 7.77 16.31 -16.73
C LYS A 13 6.47 15.56 -16.49
N VAL A 14 5.35 16.03 -17.03
CA VAL A 14 4.05 15.35 -16.90
C VAL A 14 4.06 13.92 -17.44
N ARG A 15 4.73 13.65 -18.58
CA ARG A 15 4.85 12.28 -19.11
C ARG A 15 5.66 11.37 -18.18
N TYR A 16 6.73 11.88 -17.57
CA TYR A 16 7.50 11.13 -16.57
C TYR A 16 6.65 10.83 -15.34
N LEU A 17 5.86 11.81 -14.86
CA LEU A 17 4.92 11.61 -13.74
C LEU A 17 3.90 10.51 -14.02
N VAL A 18 3.35 10.44 -15.24
CA VAL A 18 2.39 9.38 -15.62
C VAL A 18 3.06 8.01 -15.56
N ARG A 19 4.23 7.85 -16.20
CA ARG A 19 4.98 6.57 -16.19
C ARG A 19 5.37 6.14 -14.77
N GLU A 20 5.81 7.08 -13.94
CA GLU A 20 6.14 6.81 -12.54
C GLU A 20 4.91 6.43 -11.72
N SER A 21 3.76 7.05 -11.99
CA SER A 21 2.48 6.68 -11.38
C SER A 21 2.05 5.27 -11.76
N ASP A 22 2.18 4.89 -13.03
CA ASP A 22 1.90 3.53 -13.50
C ASP A 22 2.80 2.51 -12.80
N GLN A 23 4.09 2.82 -12.66
CA GLN A 23 5.04 1.96 -11.96
C GLN A 23 4.69 1.79 -10.47
N ILE A 24 4.22 2.84 -9.82
CA ILE A 24 3.71 2.80 -8.44
C ILE A 24 2.49 1.88 -8.35
N PHE A 25 1.54 2.00 -9.27
CA PHE A 25 0.35 1.16 -9.29
C PHE A 25 0.67 -0.31 -9.54
N GLU A 26 1.59 -0.63 -10.46
CA GLU A 26 2.05 -2.02 -10.64
C GLU A 26 2.68 -2.59 -9.37
N SER A 27 3.49 -1.77 -8.67
CA SER A 27 4.12 -2.20 -7.41
C SER A 27 3.09 -2.39 -6.29
N ALA A 28 2.06 -1.55 -6.25
CA ALA A 28 0.94 -1.71 -5.32
C ALA A 28 0.10 -2.97 -5.62
N ARG A 29 -0.11 -3.32 -6.89
CA ARG A 29 -0.76 -4.58 -7.28
C ARG A 29 0.05 -5.79 -6.82
N ALA A 30 1.35 -5.77 -7.08
CA ALA A 30 2.26 -6.83 -6.63
C ALA A 30 2.23 -6.98 -5.10
N LEU A 31 2.26 -5.86 -4.37
CA LEU A 31 2.13 -5.85 -2.91
C LEU A 31 0.79 -6.45 -2.45
N SER A 32 -0.35 -5.99 -3.01
CA SER A 32 -1.67 -6.56 -2.68
C SER A 32 -1.74 -8.06 -2.93
N ALA A 33 -1.21 -8.53 -4.07
CA ALA A 33 -1.19 -9.94 -4.43
C ALA A 33 -0.34 -10.78 -3.47
N LYS A 34 0.86 -10.29 -3.10
CA LYS A 34 1.71 -10.95 -2.10
C LYS A 34 1.07 -11.00 -0.72
N LEU A 35 0.46 -9.91 -0.26
CA LEU A 35 -0.25 -9.87 1.02
C LEU A 35 -1.42 -10.86 1.02
N LYS A 36 -2.19 -10.91 -0.08
CA LYS A 36 -3.26 -11.90 -0.25
C LYS A 36 -2.73 -13.33 -0.14
N ASP A 37 -1.67 -13.66 -0.89
CA ASP A 37 -1.04 -15.00 -0.83
C ASP A 37 -0.66 -15.36 0.61
N ILE A 38 0.03 -14.47 1.32
CA ILE A 38 0.45 -14.69 2.72
C ILE A 38 -0.76 -14.95 3.63
N PHE A 39 -1.81 -14.12 3.56
CA PHE A 39 -2.97 -14.26 4.44
C PHE A 39 -3.85 -15.47 4.08
N GLU A 40 -3.81 -15.95 2.85
CA GLU A 40 -4.56 -17.14 2.40
C GLU A 40 -3.84 -18.46 2.68
N ARG A 41 -2.55 -18.44 3.04
CA ARG A 41 -1.82 -19.63 3.53
C ARG A 41 -2.53 -20.24 4.74
N SER A 42 -2.48 -21.57 4.86
CA SER A 42 -3.24 -22.35 5.85
C SER A 42 -3.03 -21.88 7.30
N HIS A 43 -1.78 -21.66 7.70
CA HIS A 43 -1.46 -21.22 9.06
C HIS A 43 -1.93 -19.77 9.35
N PRO A 44 -1.57 -18.73 8.57
CA PRO A 44 -2.13 -17.39 8.72
C PRO A 44 -3.67 -17.34 8.78
N LYS A 45 -4.34 -18.07 7.88
CA LYS A 45 -5.80 -18.10 7.83
C LYS A 45 -6.42 -18.68 9.10
N GLU A 46 -5.86 -19.77 9.63
CA GLU A 46 -6.34 -20.43 10.85
C GLU A 46 -6.05 -19.61 12.11
N TYR A 47 -4.84 -19.06 12.24
CA TYR A 47 -4.36 -18.47 13.49
C TYR A 47 -4.63 -16.96 13.58
N TRP A 48 -4.50 -16.22 12.48
CA TRP A 48 -4.69 -14.76 12.46
C TRP A 48 -6.12 -14.36 12.12
N GLY A 49 -6.86 -15.23 11.42
CA GLY A 49 -8.27 -14.99 11.09
C GLY A 49 -8.46 -13.75 10.23
N VAL A 50 -7.61 -13.58 9.21
CA VAL A 50 -7.64 -12.45 8.29
C VAL A 50 -8.30 -12.88 6.98
N SER A 51 -9.25 -12.09 6.49
CA SER A 51 -9.73 -12.15 5.11
C SER A 51 -9.15 -10.97 4.33
N PHE A 52 -8.54 -11.24 3.17
CA PHE A 52 -7.91 -10.22 2.34
C PHE A 52 -8.44 -10.32 0.90
N GLU A 53 -9.35 -9.41 0.56
CA GLU A 53 -9.99 -9.34 -0.76
C GLU A 53 -9.37 -8.21 -1.57
N VAL A 54 -8.62 -8.56 -2.61
CA VAL A 54 -8.07 -7.57 -3.54
C VAL A 54 -9.17 -7.09 -4.48
N LEU A 55 -9.34 -5.78 -4.58
CA LEU A 55 -10.34 -5.13 -5.43
C LEU A 55 -9.72 -4.72 -6.76
N GLU A 56 -10.48 -4.88 -7.85
CA GLU A 56 -10.07 -4.41 -9.18
C GLU A 56 -9.83 -2.89 -9.18
N PRO A 57 -8.74 -2.38 -9.80
CA PRO A 57 -7.75 -3.07 -10.65
C PRO A 57 -6.53 -3.67 -9.93
N GLY A 58 -6.62 -4.08 -8.66
CA GLY A 58 -5.60 -4.86 -7.94
C GLY A 58 -4.75 -4.08 -6.91
N HIS A 59 -4.83 -2.75 -6.91
CA HIS A 59 -4.07 -1.86 -6.04
C HIS A 59 -4.80 -1.41 -4.75
N SER A 60 -5.95 -2.02 -4.47
CA SER A 60 -6.78 -1.75 -3.29
C SER A 60 -7.29 -3.07 -2.74
N ALA A 61 -7.68 -3.11 -1.46
CA ALA A 61 -8.21 -4.33 -0.85
C ALA A 61 -9.21 -4.03 0.28
N ASN A 62 -10.19 -4.91 0.48
CA ASN A 62 -10.93 -5.02 1.72
C ASN A 62 -10.23 -6.01 2.64
N ILE A 63 -10.16 -5.68 3.93
CA ILE A 63 -9.44 -6.47 4.93
C ILE A 63 -10.38 -6.69 6.12
N GLU A 64 -10.71 -7.94 6.41
CA GLU A 64 -11.44 -8.28 7.63
C GLU A 64 -10.51 -8.96 8.61
N THR A 65 -10.53 -8.52 9.86
CA THR A 65 -9.70 -9.07 10.93
C THR A 65 -10.55 -9.28 12.18
N ARG A 66 -10.01 -10.01 13.17
CA ARG A 66 -10.61 -10.08 14.51
C ARG A 66 -10.69 -8.72 15.23
N PHE A 67 -9.94 -7.72 14.77
CA PHE A 67 -9.93 -6.37 15.34
C PHE A 67 -10.90 -5.41 14.64
N GLY A 68 -11.65 -5.89 13.63
CA GLY A 68 -12.61 -5.11 12.86
C GLY A 68 -12.29 -5.04 11.37
N ALA A 69 -13.10 -4.27 10.65
CA ALA A 69 -12.96 -4.03 9.22
C ALA A 69 -11.89 -2.98 8.94
N ALA A 70 -11.08 -3.24 7.92
CA ALA A 70 -10.07 -2.36 7.39
C ALA A 70 -10.13 -2.35 5.84
N ARG A 71 -9.51 -1.36 5.23
CA ARG A 71 -9.36 -1.27 3.78
C ARG A 71 -7.98 -0.72 3.43
N ALA A 72 -7.48 -1.15 2.28
CA ALA A 72 -6.27 -0.64 1.67
C ALA A 72 -6.61 0.12 0.38
N SER A 73 -5.95 1.26 0.16
CA SER A 73 -6.05 2.00 -1.09
C SER A 73 -4.71 2.61 -1.49
N THR A 74 -4.45 2.68 -2.79
CA THR A 74 -3.23 3.32 -3.30
C THR A 74 -3.54 4.72 -3.81
N THR A 75 -2.75 5.69 -3.37
CA THR A 75 -2.80 7.08 -3.87
C THR A 75 -1.41 7.53 -4.28
N VAL A 76 -1.31 8.35 -5.32
CA VAL A 76 -0.04 8.91 -5.81
C VAL A 76 0.10 10.35 -5.32
N HIS A 77 1.31 10.69 -4.87
CA HIS A 77 1.67 11.98 -4.31
C HIS A 77 2.95 12.49 -4.97
N VAL A 78 3.11 13.81 -4.96
CA VAL A 78 4.31 14.49 -5.48
C VAL A 78 4.87 15.38 -4.38
N ASN A 79 6.18 15.28 -4.13
CA ASN A 79 6.92 16.19 -3.25
C ASN A 79 8.18 16.72 -3.97
N GLU A 80 9.07 17.37 -3.22
CA GLU A 80 10.34 17.91 -3.73
C GLU A 80 11.27 16.81 -4.28
N ASP A 81 11.18 15.58 -3.74
CA ASP A 81 11.99 14.43 -4.16
C ASP A 81 11.41 13.69 -5.39
N GLY A 82 10.20 14.04 -5.83
CA GLY A 82 9.52 13.43 -6.97
C GLY A 82 8.20 12.75 -6.61
N VAL A 83 7.84 11.71 -7.37
CA VAL A 83 6.59 10.98 -7.22
C VAL A 83 6.76 9.81 -6.27
N TYR A 84 5.75 9.57 -5.43
CA TYR A 84 5.68 8.38 -4.60
C TYR A 84 4.23 7.94 -4.40
N GLY A 85 4.04 6.64 -4.17
CA GLY A 85 2.79 6.04 -3.78
C GLY A 85 2.63 5.98 -2.26
N ARG A 86 1.40 6.11 -1.81
CA ARG A 86 0.97 5.72 -0.47
C ARG A 86 -0.03 4.58 -0.61
N TYR A 87 0.35 3.41 -0.12
CA TYR A 87 -0.57 2.30 0.12
C TYR A 87 -1.12 2.47 1.53
N LEU A 88 -2.29 3.10 1.60
CA LEU A 88 -2.93 3.57 2.81
C LEU A 88 -3.82 2.47 3.38
N ILE A 89 -3.58 2.11 4.64
CA ILE A 89 -4.43 1.19 5.41
C ILE A 89 -5.31 2.03 6.34
N GLU A 90 -6.62 1.88 6.20
CA GLU A 90 -7.60 2.53 7.06
C GLU A 90 -8.41 1.49 7.81
N LYS A 91 -8.72 1.77 9.07
CA LYS A 91 -9.59 0.95 9.91
C LYS A 91 -10.91 1.66 10.18
N GLN A 92 -11.99 0.90 10.19
CA GLN A 92 -13.28 1.40 10.61
C GLN A 92 -13.31 1.55 12.14
N LYS A 93 -13.62 2.76 12.62
CA LYS A 93 -13.77 3.10 14.03
C LYS A 93 -15.03 3.93 14.25
N LYS A 94 -15.46 4.06 15.50
CA LYS A 94 -16.54 4.98 15.87
C LYS A 94 -15.97 6.34 16.23
N ASP A 95 -16.60 7.40 15.77
CA ASP A 95 -16.30 8.76 16.20
C ASP A 95 -16.94 9.07 17.57
N ASN A 96 -16.77 10.31 18.05
CA ASN A 96 -17.33 10.76 19.34
C ASN A 96 -18.87 10.79 19.36
N ARG A 97 -19.53 10.63 18.21
CA ARG A 97 -20.99 10.57 18.05
C ARG A 97 -21.49 9.14 17.88
N GLY A 98 -20.59 8.16 17.84
CA GLY A 98 -20.90 6.75 17.62
C GLY A 98 -21.06 6.37 16.15
N GLU A 99 -20.79 7.29 15.22
CA GLU A 99 -20.86 7.07 13.77
C GLU A 99 -19.61 6.35 13.28
N LEU A 100 -19.77 5.48 12.28
CA LEU A 100 -18.65 4.75 11.69
C LEU A 100 -17.85 5.69 10.77
N MET A 101 -16.55 5.78 11.01
CA MET A 101 -15.59 6.52 10.20
C MET A 101 -14.37 5.66 9.87
N TRP A 102 -13.69 5.98 8.77
CA TRP A 102 -12.41 5.38 8.43
C TRP A 102 -11.28 6.25 9.02
N GLY A 103 -10.40 5.64 9.80
CA GLY A 103 -9.20 6.27 10.34
C GLY A 103 -7.95 5.62 9.77
N VAL A 104 -6.94 6.41 9.44
CA VAL A 104 -5.63 5.89 9.01
C VAL A 104 -5.05 5.01 10.13
N ALA A 105 -4.83 3.75 9.81
CA ALA A 105 -4.16 2.80 10.70
C ALA A 105 -2.68 2.67 10.35
N TRP A 106 -2.33 2.73 9.06
CA TRP A 106 -0.94 2.67 8.61
C TRP A 106 -0.75 3.21 7.19
N VAL A 107 0.49 3.53 6.85
CA VAL A 107 0.90 3.94 5.51
C VAL A 107 2.13 3.13 5.13
N ILE A 108 2.11 2.56 3.93
CA ILE A 108 3.28 1.97 3.29
C ILE A 108 3.64 2.87 2.12
N ARG A 109 4.90 3.34 2.06
CA ARG A 109 5.37 4.19 0.96
C ARG A 109 5.89 3.33 -0.19
N ILE A 110 5.63 3.74 -1.43
CA ILE A 110 6.14 3.12 -2.65
C ILE A 110 6.91 4.18 -3.42
N SER A 111 8.20 3.98 -3.73
CA SER A 111 8.94 4.95 -4.56
C SER A 111 8.47 4.92 -6.01
N SER A 112 8.82 5.95 -6.79
CA SER A 112 8.65 5.97 -8.26
C SER A 112 9.35 4.81 -8.96
N GLU A 113 10.41 4.27 -8.35
CA GLU A 113 11.10 3.06 -8.83
C GLU A 113 10.40 1.76 -8.44
N GLY A 114 9.36 1.82 -7.60
CA GLY A 114 8.58 0.67 -7.14
C GLY A 114 9.16 -0.05 -5.92
N VAL A 115 10.05 0.59 -5.17
CA VAL A 115 10.56 0.07 -3.90
C VAL A 115 9.54 0.36 -2.79
N VAL A 116 9.25 -0.64 -1.95
CA VAL A 116 8.27 -0.54 -0.88
C VAL A 116 8.96 -0.27 0.45
N TYR A 117 8.42 0.66 1.24
CA TYR A 117 8.95 1.04 2.53
C TYR A 117 7.85 0.96 3.59
N PRO A 118 8.08 0.27 4.73
CA PRO A 118 7.16 0.27 5.85
C PRO A 118 7.13 1.66 6.48
N GLY A 119 5.93 2.24 6.62
CA GLY A 119 5.77 3.58 7.18
C GLY A 119 5.88 4.70 6.16
N GLU A 120 5.47 5.89 6.59
CA GLU A 120 5.43 7.10 5.77
C GLU A 120 6.82 7.74 5.59
N SER A 121 7.64 7.72 6.63
CA SER A 121 8.96 8.37 6.66
C SER A 121 10.06 7.60 5.91
N GLY A 122 9.76 6.41 5.37
CA GLY A 122 10.75 5.54 4.72
C GLY A 122 11.61 4.79 5.73
N GLY A 123 11.22 3.55 6.05
CA GLY A 123 12.05 2.59 6.80
C GLY A 123 13.00 1.79 5.90
N ASP A 124 13.45 0.63 6.35
CA ASP A 124 14.21 -0.29 5.49
C ASP A 124 13.33 -0.82 4.35
N PRO A 125 13.82 -0.86 3.09
CA PRO A 125 13.03 -1.30 1.95
C PRO A 125 12.64 -2.77 2.06
N VAL A 126 11.42 -3.09 1.64
CA VAL A 126 10.90 -4.45 1.51
C VAL A 126 10.85 -4.82 0.04
N ASP A 127 11.45 -5.95 -0.32
CA ASP A 127 11.40 -6.46 -1.68
C ASP A 127 10.06 -7.16 -1.96
N VAL A 128 9.21 -6.46 -2.70
CA VAL A 128 7.92 -6.98 -3.15
C VAL A 128 7.94 -7.49 -4.59
N ARG A 129 9.09 -7.45 -5.28
CA ARG A 129 9.21 -7.88 -6.69
C ARG A 129 9.84 -9.27 -6.76
N ASP A 130 9.02 -10.31 -6.65
CA ASP A 130 9.45 -11.70 -6.90
C ASP A 130 9.61 -12.01 -8.39
N ASN A 131 10.52 -11.33 -9.08
CA ASN A 131 10.99 -11.79 -10.37
C ASN A 131 12.47 -11.45 -10.49
N PHE A 132 13.34 -12.39 -10.13
CA PHE A 132 14.50 -12.84 -10.92
C PHE A 132 15.42 -13.85 -10.19
N PHE A 133 15.28 -14.07 -8.88
CA PHE A 133 16.11 -15.05 -8.15
C PHE A 133 15.31 -15.93 -7.17
N PRO A 134 15.46 -17.27 -7.22
CA PRO A 134 14.92 -18.15 -6.20
C PRO A 134 15.72 -17.92 -4.90
N GLY A 135 15.10 -17.29 -3.91
CA GLY A 135 15.71 -17.04 -2.59
C GLY A 135 15.55 -15.63 -2.00
N GLY A 136 14.90 -14.69 -2.69
CA GLY A 136 14.48 -13.40 -2.10
C GLY A 136 13.52 -13.63 -0.93
N SER A 137 13.80 -13.04 0.23
CA SER A 137 13.28 -13.58 1.50
C SER A 137 11.78 -13.29 1.71
N ASP A 138 10.95 -14.34 1.62
CA ASP A 138 9.55 -14.38 2.11
C ASP A 138 9.39 -13.70 3.49
N ASN A 139 10.45 -13.71 4.30
CA ASN A 139 10.49 -13.19 5.66
C ASN A 139 10.16 -11.69 5.76
N ASP A 140 10.66 -10.84 4.84
CA ASP A 140 10.44 -9.40 4.93
C ASP A 140 9.00 -9.02 4.57
N THR A 141 8.42 -9.68 3.58
CA THR A 141 7.01 -9.49 3.23
C THR A 141 6.10 -10.05 4.33
N VAL A 142 6.46 -11.17 4.97
CA VAL A 142 5.74 -11.69 6.15
C VAL A 142 5.81 -10.70 7.33
N ARG A 143 6.97 -10.09 7.59
CA ARG A 143 7.10 -9.03 8.61
C ARG A 143 6.25 -7.81 8.29
N LEU A 144 6.16 -7.43 7.02
CA LEU A 144 5.28 -6.36 6.56
C LEU A 144 3.80 -6.71 6.81
N ALA A 145 3.38 -7.95 6.48
CA ALA A 145 2.03 -8.45 6.73
C ALA A 145 1.67 -8.47 8.23
N LEU A 146 2.60 -8.91 9.08
CA LEU A 146 2.43 -8.87 10.53
C LEU A 146 2.34 -7.43 11.07
N SER A 147 3.16 -6.52 10.55
CA SER A 147 3.12 -5.10 10.92
C SER A 147 1.80 -4.43 10.51
N LEU A 148 1.25 -4.80 9.34
CA LEU A 148 -0.08 -4.39 8.91
C LEU A 148 -1.14 -4.84 9.92
N LEU A 149 -1.14 -6.12 10.28
CA LEU A 149 -2.12 -6.68 11.20
C LEU A 149 -2.03 -6.03 12.59
N TYR A 150 -0.81 -5.83 13.09
CA TYR A 150 -0.58 -5.12 14.35
C TYR A 150 -1.11 -3.68 14.30
N SER A 151 -0.86 -2.96 13.20
CA SER A 151 -1.32 -1.58 13.03
C SER A 151 -2.85 -1.48 12.98
N ILE A 152 -3.53 -2.45 12.38
CA ILE A 152 -5.00 -2.56 12.46
C ILE A 152 -5.44 -2.86 13.89
N GLY A 153 -4.74 -3.71 14.63
CA GLY A 153 -5.07 -4.03 16.01
C GLY A 153 -4.91 -2.86 16.99
N ALA A 154 -3.89 -2.01 16.77
CA ALA A 154 -3.52 -0.94 17.69
C ALA A 154 -4.32 0.36 17.54
N ASN A 155 -4.98 0.58 16.39
CA ASN A 155 -5.81 1.77 16.10
C ASN A 155 -7.30 1.53 16.29
#